data_AF-A0A838E7G0-F1
#
_entry.id   AF-A0A838E7G0-F1
#
_cell.length_a   1.000
_cell.length_b   1.000
_cell.length_c   1.000
_cell.angle_alpha   90.00
_cell.angle_beta   90.00
_cell.angle_gamma   90.00
#
_symmetry.space_group_name_H-M   'P 1'
#
loop_
_entity.id
_entity.type
_entity.pdbx_description
1 polymer ?
#
loop_
_entity_poly.entity_id
_entity_poly.type
_entity_poly.pdbx_seq_one_letter_code
_entity_poly.pdbx_strand_id
1 'polypeptide(L)'
;MPTLEHIEEWSTADDPVFTVGLPTAAQIAQPWVWSTHEEDDFPWHGLFHVQAAYLLLWSAVERIAALRFGPALDPMRRIKKLGELPSMPNWLEAAGVRMSGRRIVDSRDPEDAVRLGDDGSNAWVYWYQIRNNLSHRGKGSVREREIVNEAFIDVHDVTRLLLLELVPNVADAWTVRDAHGRECRWRLRARATTT
;
A
#
# COMPACT_ATOMS: atom_id res chain seq x y z
N MET A 1 -33.78 28.47 -11.34
CA MET A 1 -33.20 27.12 -11.15
C MET A 1 -31.69 27.26 -11.15
N PRO A 2 -30.96 26.69 -10.18
CA PRO A 2 -29.51 26.69 -10.24
C PRO A 2 -29.08 25.81 -11.42
N THR A 3 -28.23 26.34 -12.28
CA THR A 3 -27.50 25.58 -13.29
C THR A 3 -26.71 24.50 -12.59
N LEU A 4 -27.01 23.23 -12.89
CA LEU A 4 -26.14 22.11 -12.53
C LEU A 4 -24.76 22.43 -13.11
N GLU A 5 -23.80 22.72 -12.24
CA GLU A 5 -22.39 22.78 -12.61
C GLU A 5 -22.07 21.51 -13.41
N HIS A 6 -21.43 21.68 -14.56
CA HIS A 6 -20.79 20.59 -15.27
C HIS A 6 -19.79 19.96 -14.30
N ILE A 7 -20.19 18.86 -13.65
CA ILE A 7 -19.25 17.98 -12.97
C ILE A 7 -18.43 17.39 -14.13
N GLU A 8 -17.20 17.87 -14.32
CA GLU A 8 -16.24 17.26 -15.22
C GLU A 8 -16.26 15.74 -14.99
N GLU A 9 -16.47 14.97 -16.06
CA GLU A 9 -16.38 13.52 -16.02
C GLU A 9 -14.96 13.14 -15.61
N TRP A 10 -14.78 12.94 -14.31
CA TRP A 10 -13.51 12.54 -13.73
C TRP A 10 -13.13 11.16 -14.27
N SER A 11 -12.09 11.12 -15.08
CA SER A 11 -11.49 9.87 -15.51
C SER A 11 -10.68 9.29 -14.34
N THR A 12 -10.68 7.96 -14.19
CA THR A 12 -9.82 7.29 -13.20
C THR A 12 -8.32 7.58 -13.46
N ALA A 13 -7.95 8.02 -14.67
CA ALA A 13 -6.59 8.39 -15.01
C ALA A 13 -6.16 9.76 -14.43
N ASP A 14 -7.11 10.64 -14.12
CA ASP A 14 -6.84 11.98 -13.58
C ASP A 14 -7.10 12.07 -12.07
N ASP A 15 -7.46 10.96 -11.44
CA ASP A 15 -7.79 10.94 -10.02
C ASP A 15 -6.56 11.30 -9.16
N PRO A 16 -6.58 12.41 -8.38
CA PRO A 16 -5.47 12.89 -7.59
C PRO A 16 -5.05 11.91 -6.50
N VAL A 17 -5.92 10.99 -6.06
CA VAL A 17 -5.52 9.93 -5.14
C VAL A 17 -4.51 8.98 -5.80
N PHE A 18 -4.66 8.76 -7.11
CA PHE A 18 -3.80 7.87 -7.89
C PHE A 18 -2.60 8.59 -8.48
N THR A 19 -2.80 9.80 -9.02
CA THR A 19 -1.75 10.58 -9.68
C THR A 19 -0.83 11.30 -8.70
N VAL A 20 -1.35 11.72 -7.54
CA VAL A 20 -0.59 12.47 -6.52
C VAL A 20 -0.47 11.69 -5.22
N GLY A 21 -1.57 11.18 -4.68
CA GLY A 21 -1.62 10.55 -3.34
C GLY A 21 -0.71 9.32 -3.21
N LEU A 22 -0.75 8.40 -4.19
CA LEU A 22 0.09 7.22 -4.19
C LEU A 22 1.60 7.57 -4.25
N PRO A 23 2.08 8.43 -5.17
CA PRO A 23 3.46 8.94 -5.11
C PRO A 23 3.80 9.64 -3.80
N THR A 24 2.92 10.48 -3.25
CA THR A 24 3.16 11.16 -1.97
C THR A 24 3.36 10.18 -0.83
N ALA A 25 2.56 9.10 -0.76
CA ALA A 25 2.77 8.05 0.24
C ALA A 25 4.17 7.43 0.12
N ALA A 26 4.61 7.13 -1.10
CA ALA A 26 5.95 6.62 -1.37
C ALA A 26 7.03 7.61 -0.91
N GLN A 27 6.92 8.89 -1.27
CA GLN A 27 7.87 9.95 -0.89
C GLN A 27 8.01 10.09 0.63
N ILE A 28 6.89 10.06 1.36
CA ILE A 28 6.90 10.16 2.83
C ILE A 28 7.64 8.97 3.44
N ALA A 29 7.41 7.75 2.94
CA ALA A 29 7.97 6.53 3.51
C ALA A 29 9.42 6.24 3.09
N GLN A 30 9.81 6.66 1.87
CA GLN A 30 11.07 6.27 1.22
C GLN A 30 12.33 6.43 2.09
N PRO A 31 12.51 7.56 2.83
CA PRO A 31 13.69 7.74 3.67
C PRO A 31 13.77 6.75 4.84
N TRP A 32 12.62 6.19 5.24
CA TRP A 32 12.46 5.49 6.52
C TRP A 32 12.34 3.97 6.37
N VAL A 33 11.82 3.50 5.23
CA VAL A 33 11.55 2.06 5.02
C VAL A 33 12.81 1.20 4.94
N TRP A 34 13.95 1.76 4.50
CA TRP A 34 15.24 1.05 4.44
C TRP A 34 16.29 1.57 5.42
N SER A 35 16.01 2.63 6.16
CA SER A 35 16.96 3.18 7.13
C SER A 35 17.31 2.14 8.22
N THR A 36 18.56 1.70 8.20
CA THR A 36 19.22 0.99 9.30
C THR A 36 19.46 1.99 10.42
N HIS A 37 19.12 1.63 11.64
CA HIS A 37 19.37 2.49 12.79
C HIS A 37 20.53 1.91 13.57
N GLU A 38 21.54 2.74 13.82
CA GLU A 38 22.57 2.45 14.82
C GLU A 38 21.91 2.54 16.20
N GLU A 39 22.22 1.56 17.05
CA GLU A 39 21.61 1.38 18.36
C GLU A 39 21.97 2.55 19.27
N ASP A 40 20.97 3.31 19.70
CA ASP A 40 20.92 3.99 21.01
C ASP A 40 19.53 4.63 21.28
N ASP A 41 18.71 4.87 20.24
CA ASP A 41 17.31 5.30 20.40
C ASP A 41 16.38 4.70 19.34
N PHE A 42 15.16 4.30 19.74
CA PHE A 42 14.15 3.82 18.79
C PHE A 42 13.68 4.98 17.89
N PRO A 43 13.66 4.80 16.56
CA PRO A 43 13.37 5.89 15.63
C PRO A 43 11.87 6.10 15.44
N TRP A 44 11.26 6.66 16.48
CA TRP A 44 9.84 7.02 16.50
C TRP A 44 9.44 7.86 15.29
N HIS A 45 10.27 8.83 14.91
CA HIS A 45 10.03 9.64 13.72
C HIS A 45 9.87 8.78 12.47
N GLY A 46 10.79 7.84 12.22
CA GLY A 46 10.70 6.96 11.07
C GLY A 46 9.46 6.07 11.11
N LEU A 47 9.13 5.50 12.27
CA LEU A 47 7.90 4.71 12.42
C LEU A 47 6.66 5.52 12.09
N PHE A 48 6.49 6.71 12.66
CA PHE A 48 5.29 7.53 12.44
C PHE A 48 5.17 8.03 11.00
N HIS A 49 6.28 8.34 10.32
CA HIS A 49 6.24 8.68 8.89
C HIS A 49 5.74 7.51 8.04
N VAL A 50 6.23 6.29 8.30
CA VAL A 50 5.75 5.11 7.55
C VAL A 50 4.29 4.80 7.90
N GLN A 51 3.87 4.96 9.16
CA GLN A 51 2.45 4.81 9.53
C GLN A 51 1.55 5.82 8.81
N ALA A 52 1.95 7.09 8.76
CA ALA A 52 1.21 8.14 8.03
C ALA A 52 1.13 7.84 6.54
N ALA A 53 2.25 7.46 5.93
CA ALA A 53 2.31 7.02 4.54
C ALA A 53 1.42 5.79 4.28
N TYR A 54 1.39 4.84 5.21
CA TYR A 54 0.60 3.62 5.08
C TYR A 54 -0.90 3.90 5.13
N LEU A 55 -1.34 4.83 5.99
CA LEU A 55 -2.73 5.28 6.01
C LEU A 55 -3.12 6.00 4.70
N LEU A 56 -2.24 6.86 4.18
CA LEU A 56 -2.48 7.53 2.90
C LEU A 56 -2.56 6.52 1.74
N LEU A 57 -1.68 5.52 1.72
CA LEU A 57 -1.71 4.43 0.75
C LEU A 57 -3.03 3.65 0.81
N TRP A 58 -3.54 3.38 2.02
CA TRP A 58 -4.83 2.70 2.18
C TRP A 58 -6.02 3.51 1.64
N SER A 59 -5.96 4.85 1.68
CA SER A 59 -6.96 5.67 0.99
C SER A 59 -7.00 5.41 -0.52
N ALA A 60 -5.84 5.16 -1.15
CA ALA A 60 -5.78 4.77 -2.56
C ALA A 60 -6.35 3.38 -2.80
N VAL A 61 -5.96 2.39 -1.98
CA VAL A 61 -6.49 1.01 -2.09
C VAL A 61 -8.00 0.98 -1.92
N GLU A 62 -8.54 1.63 -0.89
CA GLU A 62 -9.98 1.69 -0.63
C GLU A 62 -10.74 2.39 -1.75
N ARG A 63 -10.14 3.40 -2.37
CA ARG A 63 -10.70 4.09 -3.54
C ARG A 63 -10.72 3.21 -4.78
N ILE A 64 -9.65 2.47 -5.08
CA ILE A 64 -9.63 1.46 -6.16
C ILE A 64 -10.74 0.43 -5.92
N ALA A 65 -10.83 -0.10 -4.70
CA ALA A 65 -11.81 -1.12 -4.36
C ALA A 65 -13.25 -0.59 -4.45
N ALA A 66 -13.49 0.68 -4.06
CA ALA A 66 -14.79 1.35 -4.21
C ALA A 66 -15.18 1.51 -5.68
N LEU A 67 -14.27 1.98 -6.53
CA LEU A 67 -14.50 2.16 -7.95
C LEU A 67 -14.73 0.83 -8.66
N ARG A 68 -13.98 -0.22 -8.29
CA ARG A 68 -14.06 -1.54 -8.93
C ARG A 68 -15.29 -2.35 -8.52
N PHE A 69 -15.69 -2.29 -7.25
CA PHE A 69 -16.74 -3.17 -6.70
C PHE A 69 -18.00 -2.43 -6.22
N GLY A 70 -18.01 -1.10 -6.32
CA GLY A 70 -19.09 -0.24 -5.86
C GLY A 70 -18.88 0.23 -4.41
N PRO A 71 -19.18 1.51 -4.10
CA PRO A 71 -18.94 2.10 -2.77
C PRO A 71 -19.92 1.58 -1.70
N ALA A 72 -21.08 1.05 -2.10
CA ALA A 72 -22.09 0.51 -1.19
C ALA A 72 -21.67 -0.81 -0.52
N LEU A 73 -20.64 -1.47 -1.04
CA LEU A 73 -20.13 -2.71 -0.44
C LEU A 73 -19.29 -2.38 0.80
N ASP A 74 -19.49 -3.17 1.85
CA ASP A 74 -18.67 -3.12 3.08
C ASP A 74 -17.16 -3.09 2.76
N PRO A 75 -16.36 -2.24 3.44
CA PRO A 75 -14.92 -2.12 3.19
C PRO A 75 -14.19 -3.48 3.22
N MET A 76 -14.43 -4.32 4.22
CA MET A 76 -13.75 -5.61 4.33
C MET A 76 -14.13 -6.55 3.19
N ARG A 77 -15.39 -6.54 2.76
CA ARG A 77 -15.82 -7.30 1.58
C ARG A 77 -15.11 -6.82 0.31
N ARG A 78 -14.93 -5.50 0.13
CA ARG A 78 -14.17 -4.96 -1.01
C ARG A 78 -12.70 -5.39 -0.99
N ILE A 79 -12.07 -5.36 0.18
CA ILE A 79 -10.68 -5.81 0.35
C ILE A 79 -10.52 -7.30 0.06
N LYS A 80 -11.46 -8.14 0.50
CA LYS A 80 -11.46 -9.58 0.15
C LYS A 80 -11.56 -9.80 -1.36
N LYS A 81 -12.46 -9.07 -2.03
CA LYS A 81 -12.62 -9.17 -3.49
C LYS A 81 -11.39 -8.72 -4.28
N LEU A 82 -10.56 -7.81 -3.75
CA LEU A 82 -9.25 -7.51 -4.37
C LEU A 82 -8.33 -8.73 -4.37
N GLY A 83 -8.36 -9.54 -3.31
CA GLY A 83 -7.57 -10.79 -3.22
C GLY A 83 -8.09 -11.93 -4.08
N GLU A 84 -9.32 -11.84 -4.56
CA GLU A 84 -9.95 -12.82 -5.45
C GLU A 84 -9.71 -12.51 -6.94
N LEU A 85 -9.03 -11.41 -7.26
CA LEU A 85 -8.74 -11.04 -8.64
C LEU A 85 -7.79 -12.07 -9.29
N PRO A 86 -8.06 -12.55 -10.52
CA PRO A 86 -7.24 -13.57 -11.17
C PRO A 86 -5.76 -13.20 -11.32
N SER A 87 -5.45 -11.91 -11.47
CA SER A 87 -4.09 -11.39 -11.63
C SER A 87 -3.30 -11.31 -10.32
N MET A 88 -3.93 -11.58 -9.16
CA MET A 88 -3.33 -11.41 -7.84
C MET A 88 -2.00 -12.18 -7.68
N PRO A 89 -1.87 -13.47 -8.05
CA PRO A 89 -0.61 -14.19 -7.95
C PRO A 89 0.53 -13.50 -8.75
N ASN A 90 0.22 -13.01 -9.95
CA ASN A 90 1.19 -12.34 -10.81
C ASN A 90 1.67 -11.02 -10.19
N TRP A 91 0.78 -10.25 -9.57
CA TRP A 91 1.18 -9.00 -8.91
C TRP A 91 2.04 -9.26 -7.69
N LEU A 92 1.69 -10.26 -6.89
CA LEU A 92 2.45 -10.67 -5.71
C LEU A 92 3.88 -11.10 -6.08
N GLU A 93 4.02 -11.92 -7.13
CA GLU A 93 5.31 -12.35 -7.66
C GLU A 93 6.10 -11.15 -8.22
N ALA A 94 5.49 -10.32 -9.07
CA ALA A 94 6.17 -9.18 -9.68
C ALA A 94 6.62 -8.11 -8.66
N ALA A 95 5.86 -7.98 -7.56
CA ALA A 95 6.21 -7.14 -6.40
C ALA A 95 7.20 -7.81 -5.43
N GLY A 96 7.59 -9.08 -5.65
CA GLY A 96 8.55 -9.80 -4.82
C GLY A 96 8.09 -9.96 -3.37
N VAL A 97 6.78 -10.14 -3.15
CA VAL A 97 6.21 -10.31 -1.81
C VAL A 97 6.68 -11.64 -1.22
N ARG A 98 7.13 -11.60 0.04
CA ARG A 98 7.55 -12.80 0.79
C ARG A 98 6.35 -13.42 1.48
N MET A 99 5.95 -14.62 1.05
CA MET A 99 4.72 -15.29 1.53
C MET A 99 4.89 -16.05 2.84
N SER A 100 6.02 -16.71 3.03
CA SER A 100 6.13 -17.77 4.02
C SER A 100 6.02 -17.28 5.47
N GLY A 101 5.05 -17.82 6.21
CA GLY A 101 5.01 -17.81 7.67
C GLY A 101 4.59 -16.50 8.35
N ARG A 102 4.05 -15.53 7.60
CA ARG A 102 3.66 -14.23 8.18
C ARG A 102 2.28 -14.33 8.83
N ARG A 103 2.23 -14.01 10.13
CA ARG A 103 1.00 -13.97 10.94
C ARG A 103 0.90 -12.64 11.66
N ILE A 104 -0.30 -12.11 11.75
CA ILE A 104 -0.61 -10.91 12.51
C ILE A 104 -1.84 -11.12 13.38
N VAL A 105 -1.69 -10.89 14.69
CA VAL A 105 -2.76 -11.04 15.69
C VAL A 105 -3.59 -9.76 15.72
N ASP A 106 -4.91 -9.85 15.88
CA ASP A 106 -5.75 -8.67 16.10
C ASP A 106 -5.40 -8.03 17.46
N SER A 107 -5.17 -6.72 17.49
CA SER A 107 -4.86 -6.02 18.74
C SER A 107 -6.03 -5.96 19.73
N ARG A 108 -7.25 -6.23 19.28
CA ARG A 108 -8.48 -6.22 20.08
C ARG A 108 -8.88 -7.60 20.57
N ASP A 109 -8.45 -8.65 19.86
CA ASP A 109 -8.71 -10.04 20.18
C ASP A 109 -7.44 -10.88 19.94
N PRO A 110 -6.73 -11.30 21.01
CA PRO A 110 -5.50 -12.08 20.88
C PRO A 110 -5.70 -13.50 20.35
N GLU A 111 -6.93 -14.02 20.37
CA GLU A 111 -7.29 -15.34 19.82
C GLU A 111 -7.45 -15.27 18.30
N ASP A 112 -7.75 -14.10 17.75
CA ASP A 112 -7.90 -13.89 16.32
C ASP A 112 -6.58 -13.47 15.65
N ALA A 113 -6.30 -14.06 14.49
CA ALA A 113 -5.13 -13.72 13.71
C ALA A 113 -5.28 -14.04 12.23
N VAL A 114 -4.73 -13.15 11.41
CA VAL A 114 -4.65 -13.33 9.97
C VAL A 114 -3.28 -13.89 9.60
N ARG A 115 -3.27 -14.92 8.73
CA ARG A 115 -2.06 -15.47 8.12
C ARG A 115 -2.03 -15.13 6.64
N LEU A 116 -0.87 -14.68 6.17
CA LEU A 116 -0.57 -14.66 4.74
C LEU A 116 -0.29 -16.11 4.31
N GLY A 117 -1.07 -16.63 3.38
CA GLY A 117 -0.87 -17.97 2.85
C GLY A 117 0.37 -18.05 1.97
N ASP A 118 0.97 -19.24 1.86
CA ASP A 118 2.17 -19.48 1.04
C ASP A 118 1.90 -19.25 -0.47
N ASP A 119 0.63 -19.35 -0.88
CA ASP A 119 0.12 -19.06 -2.22
C ASP A 119 -0.28 -17.58 -2.41
N GLY A 120 -0.07 -16.74 -1.39
CA GLY A 120 -0.51 -15.34 -1.39
C GLY A 120 -1.97 -15.13 -1.00
N SER A 121 -2.70 -16.20 -0.65
CA SER A 121 -4.05 -16.08 -0.10
C SER A 121 -4.05 -15.19 1.14
N ASN A 122 -5.15 -14.45 1.32
CA ASN A 122 -5.34 -13.46 2.40
C ASN A 122 -4.37 -12.27 2.42
N ALA A 123 -3.54 -12.03 1.39
CA ALA A 123 -2.57 -10.93 1.43
C ALA A 123 -3.19 -9.56 1.75
N TRP A 124 -4.25 -9.18 1.06
CA TRP A 124 -4.96 -7.92 1.34
C TRP A 124 -5.57 -7.85 2.74
N VAL A 125 -6.11 -8.97 3.24
CA VAL A 125 -6.69 -9.05 4.58
C VAL A 125 -5.60 -8.93 5.64
N TYR A 126 -4.46 -9.59 5.42
CA TYR A 126 -3.28 -9.53 6.28
C TYR A 126 -2.76 -8.09 6.42
N TRP A 127 -2.57 -7.41 5.29
CA TRP A 127 -2.15 -6.01 5.30
C TRP A 127 -3.20 -5.09 5.93
N TYR A 128 -4.49 -5.33 5.68
CA TYR A 128 -5.57 -4.54 6.30
C TYR A 128 -5.58 -4.71 7.83
N GLN A 129 -5.27 -5.92 8.34
CA GLN A 129 -5.14 -6.12 9.78
C GLN A 129 -3.95 -5.34 10.36
N ILE A 130 -2.82 -5.22 9.64
CA ILE A 130 -1.70 -4.37 10.07
C ILE A 130 -2.14 -2.91 10.19
N ARG A 131 -2.90 -2.41 9.20
CA ARG A 131 -3.52 -1.06 9.24
C ARG A 131 -4.39 -0.88 10.47
N ASN A 132 -5.29 -1.82 10.75
CA ASN A 132 -6.19 -1.73 11.91
C ASN A 132 -5.44 -1.70 13.24
N ASN A 133 -4.32 -2.42 13.31
CA ASN A 133 -3.51 -2.47 14.51
C ASN A 133 -2.62 -1.23 14.70
N LEU A 134 -2.49 -0.31 13.72
CA LEU A 134 -1.52 0.80 13.79
C LEU A 134 -1.62 1.61 15.08
N SER A 135 -2.84 1.97 15.52
CA SER A 135 -3.06 2.75 16.75
C SER A 135 -2.71 2.01 18.04
N HIS A 136 -2.60 0.68 17.96
CA HIS A 136 -2.21 -0.18 19.08
C HIS A 136 -0.75 -0.67 18.97
N ARG A 137 -0.09 -0.37 17.84
CA ARG A 137 1.33 -0.62 17.58
C ARG A 137 2.13 0.63 17.96
N GLY A 138 3.41 0.45 18.28
CA GLY A 138 4.26 1.52 18.80
C GLY A 138 4.50 1.38 20.30
N LYS A 139 4.52 0.16 20.83
CA LYS A 139 5.02 -0.12 22.19
C LYS A 139 6.55 -0.26 22.24
N GLY A 140 7.24 0.21 21.19
CA GLY A 140 8.69 0.44 21.19
C GLY A 140 9.53 -0.71 20.66
N SER A 141 8.97 -1.63 19.85
CA SER A 141 9.76 -2.74 19.31
C SER A 141 10.21 -2.49 17.86
N VAL A 142 11.48 -2.80 17.57
CA VAL A 142 12.06 -2.83 16.21
C VAL A 142 11.19 -3.66 15.27
N ARG A 143 10.69 -4.79 15.77
CA ARG A 143 9.79 -5.69 15.06
C ARG A 143 8.50 -5.04 14.56
N GLU A 144 7.88 -4.15 15.34
CA GLU A 144 6.66 -3.46 14.89
C GLU A 144 6.94 -2.56 13.68
N ARG A 145 8.09 -1.89 13.69
CA ARG A 145 8.51 -1.06 12.56
C ARG A 145 8.82 -1.90 11.34
N GLU A 146 9.51 -3.03 11.48
CA GLU A 146 9.78 -3.95 10.38
C GLU A 146 8.48 -4.43 9.73
N ILE A 147 7.50 -4.85 10.54
CA ILE A 147 6.18 -5.30 10.04
C ILE A 147 5.49 -4.19 9.23
N VAL A 148 5.48 -2.96 9.73
CA VAL A 148 4.84 -1.83 9.05
C VAL A 148 5.60 -1.44 7.77
N ASN A 149 6.93 -1.41 7.81
CA ASN A 149 7.77 -1.14 6.64
C ASN A 149 7.56 -2.16 5.53
N GLU A 150 7.61 -3.45 5.88
CA GLU A 150 7.38 -4.52 4.91
C GLU A 150 5.97 -4.46 4.32
N ALA A 151 4.96 -4.25 5.16
CA ALA A 151 3.58 -4.15 4.70
C ALA A 151 3.35 -2.91 3.82
N PHE A 152 3.98 -1.79 4.13
CA PHE A 152 3.95 -0.60 3.27
C PHE A 152 4.53 -0.91 1.89
N ILE A 153 5.72 -1.51 1.84
CA ILE A 153 6.40 -1.88 0.59
C ILE A 153 5.53 -2.84 -0.23
N ASP A 154 5.01 -3.90 0.40
CA ASP A 154 4.16 -4.88 -0.25
C ASP A 154 2.91 -4.24 -0.85
N VAL A 155 2.15 -3.52 -0.03
CA VAL A 155 0.89 -2.89 -0.47
C VAL A 155 1.18 -1.87 -1.56
N HIS A 156 2.22 -1.07 -1.43
CA HIS A 156 2.55 -0.05 -2.42
C HIS A 156 2.85 -0.67 -3.78
N ASP A 157 3.77 -1.64 -3.83
CA ASP A 157 4.22 -2.22 -5.09
C ASP A 157 3.09 -3.04 -5.75
N VAL A 158 2.26 -3.74 -4.97
CA VAL A 158 1.09 -4.47 -5.50
C VAL A 158 -0.01 -3.50 -5.96
N THR A 159 -0.30 -2.44 -5.20
CA THR A 159 -1.29 -1.41 -5.59
C THR A 159 -0.88 -0.74 -6.89
N ARG A 160 0.40 -0.44 -7.06
CA ARG A 160 0.95 0.12 -8.29
C ARG A 160 0.71 -0.80 -9.48
N LEU A 161 0.94 -2.11 -9.35
CA LEU A 161 0.73 -3.09 -10.42
C LEU A 161 -0.75 -3.24 -10.77
N LEU A 162 -1.61 -3.36 -9.76
CA LEU A 162 -3.07 -3.36 -9.92
C LEU A 162 -3.54 -2.11 -10.69
N LEU A 163 -3.05 -0.93 -10.32
CA LEU A 163 -3.48 0.32 -10.92
C LEU A 163 -2.96 0.48 -12.36
N LEU A 164 -1.76 -0.01 -12.67
CA LEU A 164 -1.25 -0.07 -14.05
C LEU A 164 -2.06 -1.02 -14.94
N GLU A 165 -2.60 -2.10 -14.39
CA GLU A 165 -3.47 -3.01 -15.14
C GLU A 165 -4.84 -2.37 -15.40
N LEU A 166 -5.38 -1.64 -14.42
CA LEU A 166 -6.69 -0.99 -14.53
C LEU A 166 -6.66 0.30 -15.38
N VAL A 167 -5.58 1.07 -15.26
CA VAL A 167 -5.43 2.40 -15.87
C VAL A 167 -4.00 2.57 -16.39
N PRO A 168 -3.66 1.98 -17.55
CA PRO A 168 -2.27 1.93 -18.03
C PRO A 168 -1.57 3.29 -18.15
N ASN A 169 -2.32 4.35 -18.52
CA ASN A 169 -1.80 5.70 -18.71
C ASN A 169 -1.55 6.47 -17.40
N VAL A 170 -1.95 5.93 -16.23
CA VAL A 170 -1.65 6.55 -14.92
C VAL A 170 -0.14 6.69 -14.68
N ALA A 171 0.67 5.86 -15.33
CA ALA A 171 2.12 5.89 -15.26
C ALA A 171 2.72 7.23 -15.72
N ASP A 172 2.04 7.92 -16.65
CA ASP A 172 2.51 9.20 -17.19
C ASP A 172 2.54 10.26 -16.08
N ALA A 173 1.53 10.26 -15.20
CA ALA A 173 1.46 11.14 -14.04
C ALA A 173 2.50 10.80 -12.96
N TRP A 174 2.97 9.54 -12.93
CA TRP A 174 4.03 9.11 -12.02
C TRP A 174 5.42 9.43 -12.52
N THR A 175 5.58 9.92 -13.75
CA THR A 175 6.89 10.33 -14.27
C THR A 175 7.23 11.71 -13.72
N VAL A 176 7.49 11.79 -12.42
CA VAL A 176 7.99 13.01 -11.79
C VAL A 176 9.50 13.00 -11.92
N ARG A 177 10.03 14.06 -12.52
CA ARG A 177 11.45 14.37 -12.46
C ARG A 177 11.73 15.05 -11.14
N ASP A 178 12.71 14.56 -10.39
CA ASP A 178 13.17 15.29 -9.20
C ASP A 178 13.76 16.66 -9.58
N ALA A 179 14.16 17.47 -8.58
CA ALA A 179 14.79 18.77 -8.82
C ALA A 179 16.04 18.73 -9.73
N HIS A 180 16.57 17.53 -10.01
CA HIS A 180 17.75 17.27 -10.83
C HIS A 180 17.39 16.59 -12.17
N GLY A 181 16.10 16.53 -12.53
CA GLY A 181 15.66 15.99 -13.81
C GLY A 181 15.62 14.45 -13.87
N ARG A 182 15.86 13.74 -12.75
CA ARG A 182 15.91 12.27 -12.72
C ARG A 182 14.50 11.69 -12.63
N GLU A 183 14.20 10.72 -13.49
CA GLU A 183 12.94 9.97 -13.41
C GLU A 183 12.86 9.19 -12.09
N CYS A 184 11.92 9.56 -11.24
CA CYS A 184 11.60 8.77 -10.05
C CYS A 184 10.74 7.56 -10.48
N ARG A 185 11.38 6.39 -10.65
CA ARG A 185 10.62 5.13 -10.70
C ARG A 185 10.17 4.79 -9.28
N TRP A 186 8.90 5.02 -8.99
CA TRP A 186 8.21 4.67 -7.74
C TRP A 186 8.05 3.16 -7.56
N ARG A 187 9.12 2.38 -7.66
CA ARG A 187 9.13 0.98 -7.27
C ARG A 187 10.02 0.88 -6.05
N LEU A 188 9.49 0.37 -4.93
CA LEU A 188 10.24 0.34 -3.68
C LEU A 188 11.22 -0.83 -3.67
N ARG A 189 10.82 -2.04 -4.09
CA ARG A 189 11.77 -3.14 -4.28
C ARG A 189 12.48 -3.04 -5.62
N ALA A 190 13.81 -3.10 -5.64
CA ALA A 190 14.54 -3.34 -6.90
C ALA A 190 14.08 -4.67 -7.54
N ARG A 191 14.12 -4.79 -8.87
CA ARG A 191 14.01 -6.12 -9.51
C ARG A 191 15.13 -6.99 -8.93
N ALA A 192 14.81 -8.20 -8.50
CA ALA A 192 15.84 -9.21 -8.37
C ALA A 192 16.52 -9.34 -9.73
N THR A 193 17.78 -8.91 -9.82
CA THR A 193 18.63 -9.32 -10.93
C THR A 193 18.78 -10.83 -10.78
N THR A 194 18.07 -11.59 -11.60
CA THR A 194 18.43 -12.97 -11.90
C THR A 194 19.85 -12.95 -12.47
N THR A 195 20.83 -13.17 -11.60
CA THR A 195 22.13 -13.76 -11.96
C THR A 195 21.96 -15.22 -12.28
#